data_AF-A0AAE3IGG9-F1
#
_entry.id   AF-A0AAE3IGG9-F1
#
_cell.length_a   1.000
_cell.length_b   1.000
_cell.length_c   1.000
_cell.angle_alpha   90.00
_cell.angle_beta   90.00
_cell.angle_gamma   90.00
#
_symmetry.space_group_name_H-M   'P 1'
#
loop_
_entity.id
_entity.type
_entity.pdbx_description
1 polymer ?
#
loop_
_entity_poly.entity_id
_entity_poly.type
_entity_poly.pdbx_seq_one_letter_code
_entity_poly.pdbx_strand_id
1 'polypeptide(L)'
;MAKFCGQCGAQLNDNATFCTQCGATIAPQQPAQQTASPMANLQQAAKNIDMNAIKDAVSVENIKNLKNKPNKLTIAVLAVLLVLVILVVVILCMIFGGGSWKTPINNVMDVLNDGDGKAYEELMPPYYKDMADALDGIIDISDEDFDEEAEKQRDRLTKKYGDDAEISYEVVKKTEVDSDDIDSYNEVSDVASILSSKKAKKYKLTKAYKVKIKYTIEGEDADKTDKTTVIVGKMDGTWVLLDEGDLPISTGF
;
A
#
# COMPACT_ATOMS: atom_id res chain seq x y z
N MET A 1 -35.65 -15.68 -16.15
CA MET A 1 -34.18 -15.69 -16.06
C MET A 1 -33.82 -14.76 -14.92
N ALA A 2 -33.08 -15.22 -13.91
CA ALA A 2 -32.69 -14.38 -12.79
C ALA A 2 -31.82 -13.21 -13.27
N LYS A 3 -32.17 -11.98 -12.87
CA LYS A 3 -31.33 -10.79 -13.08
C LYS A 3 -30.37 -10.65 -11.91
N PHE A 4 -29.16 -10.17 -12.17
CA PHE A 4 -28.16 -9.92 -11.14
C PHE A 4 -27.64 -8.49 -11.24
N CYS A 5 -27.27 -7.91 -10.11
CA CYS A 5 -26.68 -6.58 -10.06
C CYS A 5 -25.29 -6.60 -10.71
N GLY A 6 -25.06 -5.74 -11.71
CA GLY A 6 -23.75 -5.62 -12.36
C GLY A 6 -22.66 -4.97 -11.49
N GLN A 7 -23.01 -4.50 -10.29
CA GLN A 7 -22.07 -3.87 -9.35
C GLN A 7 -21.69 -4.79 -8.19
N CYS A 8 -22.65 -5.49 -7.58
CA CYS A 8 -22.37 -6.37 -6.43
C CYS A 8 -22.72 -7.85 -6.63
N GLY A 9 -23.27 -8.23 -7.80
CA GLY A 9 -23.63 -9.62 -8.09
C GLY A 9 -24.89 -10.13 -7.39
N ALA A 10 -25.55 -9.34 -6.55
CA ALA A 10 -26.78 -9.76 -5.87
C ALA A 10 -27.91 -10.04 -6.87
N GLN A 11 -28.72 -11.08 -6.60
CA GLN A 11 -29.89 -11.40 -7.40
C GLN A 11 -30.95 -10.31 -7.24
N LEU A 12 -31.48 -9.84 -8.36
CA LEU A 12 -32.46 -8.76 -8.43
C LEU A 12 -33.84 -9.32 -8.76
N ASN A 13 -34.86 -8.72 -8.16
CA ASN A 13 -36.25 -8.92 -8.55
C ASN A 13 -36.47 -8.42 -9.98
N ASP A 14 -37.38 -9.04 -10.73
CA ASP A 14 -37.53 -8.84 -12.18
C ASP A 14 -37.80 -7.38 -12.59
N ASN A 15 -38.32 -6.56 -11.66
CA ASN A 15 -38.69 -5.15 -11.85
C ASN A 15 -37.90 -4.17 -10.96
N ALA A 16 -36.76 -4.59 -10.39
CA ALA A 16 -35.95 -3.73 -9.53
C ALA A 16 -35.36 -2.55 -10.33
N THR A 17 -35.66 -1.31 -9.91
CA THR A 17 -35.05 -0.08 -10.42
C THR A 17 -33.76 0.31 -9.70
N PHE A 18 -33.48 -0.32 -8.55
CA PHE A 18 -32.23 -0.19 -7.81
C PHE A 18 -31.94 -1.49 -7.03
N CYS A 19 -30.67 -1.75 -6.75
CA CYS A 19 -30.24 -2.87 -5.95
C CYS A 19 -30.42 -2.56 -4.46
N THR A 20 -31.17 -3.40 -3.76
CA THR A 20 -31.41 -3.25 -2.32
C THR A 20 -30.22 -3.64 -1.46
N GLN A 21 -29.20 -4.29 -2.04
CA GLN A 21 -27.99 -4.71 -1.30
C GLN A 21 -26.86 -3.68 -1.37
N CYS A 22 -26.70 -2.97 -2.50
CA CYS A 22 -25.60 -2.01 -2.65
C CYS A 22 -26.05 -0.60 -3.07
N GLY A 23 -27.35 -0.37 -3.27
CA GLY A 23 -27.89 0.94 -3.64
C GLY A 23 -27.74 1.33 -5.12
N ALA A 24 -27.09 0.49 -5.95
CA ALA A 24 -26.87 0.81 -7.36
C ALA A 24 -28.19 0.87 -8.16
N THR A 25 -28.41 1.95 -8.91
CA THR A 25 -29.57 2.11 -9.80
C THR A 25 -29.48 1.19 -11.02
N ILE A 26 -30.57 0.50 -11.37
CA ILE A 26 -30.63 -0.46 -12.46
C ILE A 26 -31.45 0.16 -13.60
N ALA A 27 -30.78 0.52 -14.69
CA ALA A 27 -31.44 1.08 -15.88
C ALA A 27 -32.11 -0.03 -16.72
N PRO A 28 -33.28 0.21 -17.34
CA PRO A 28 -33.93 -0.77 -18.20
C PRO A 28 -33.14 -1.00 -19.50
N GLN A 29 -32.82 -2.26 -19.81
CA GLN A 29 -32.13 -2.65 -21.04
C GLN A 29 -33.12 -2.83 -22.21
N GLN A 30 -32.85 -2.17 -23.33
CA GLN A 30 -33.47 -2.39 -24.65
C GLN A 30 -32.77 -3.58 -25.36
N PRO A 31 -33.43 -4.32 -26.29
CA PRO A 31 -32.95 -5.63 -26.74
C PRO A 31 -31.61 -5.60 -27.51
N ALA A 32 -30.85 -6.68 -27.31
CA ALA A 32 -29.48 -6.89 -27.75
C ALA A 32 -29.30 -6.98 -29.28
N GLN A 33 -28.18 -6.42 -29.76
CA GLN A 33 -27.58 -6.74 -31.06
C GLN A 33 -26.11 -7.11 -30.86
N GLN A 34 -25.65 -8.07 -31.67
CA GLN A 34 -24.55 -9.00 -31.45
C GLN A 34 -23.13 -8.38 -31.58
N THR A 35 -22.26 -8.80 -30.65
CA THR A 35 -20.80 -9.02 -30.73
C THR A 35 -19.98 -8.37 -31.86
N ALA A 36 -19.08 -7.46 -31.47
CA ALA A 36 -17.72 -7.36 -32.01
C ALA A 36 -16.75 -6.85 -30.93
N SER A 37 -15.61 -7.52 -30.79
CA SER A 37 -14.63 -7.38 -29.70
C SER A 37 -13.90 -6.02 -29.71
N PRO A 38 -13.51 -5.44 -28.53
CA PRO A 38 -12.91 -4.10 -28.44
C PRO A 38 -11.50 -3.96 -29.04
N MET A 39 -10.88 -5.07 -29.45
CA MET A 39 -9.46 -5.10 -29.80
C MET A 39 -9.15 -4.57 -31.23
N ALA A 40 -10.15 -4.53 -32.12
CA ALA A 40 -9.95 -4.08 -33.50
C ALA A 40 -9.87 -2.54 -33.65
N ASN A 41 -10.51 -1.78 -32.76
CA ASN A 41 -10.53 -0.31 -32.85
C ASN A 41 -9.23 0.36 -32.36
N LEU A 42 -8.51 -0.23 -31.40
CA LEU A 42 -7.21 0.32 -30.98
C LEU A 42 -6.12 0.17 -32.05
N GLN A 43 -6.12 -0.95 -32.80
CA GLN A 43 -5.13 -1.18 -33.85
C GLN A 43 -5.35 -0.28 -35.08
N GLN A 44 -6.59 0.14 -35.36
CA GLN A 44 -6.90 1.12 -36.41
C GLN A 44 -6.59 2.56 -36.00
N ALA A 45 -6.75 2.90 -34.72
CA ALA A 45 -6.32 4.21 -34.20
C ALA A 45 -4.79 4.38 -34.26
N ALA A 46 -4.02 3.32 -33.97
CA ALA A 46 -2.55 3.36 -34.02
C ALA A 46 -1.97 3.48 -35.44
N LYS A 47 -2.68 3.00 -36.48
CA LYS A 47 -2.22 3.06 -37.89
C LYS A 47 -2.32 4.45 -38.53
N ASN A 48 -3.10 5.36 -37.96
CA ASN A 48 -3.26 6.72 -38.46
C ASN A 48 -2.40 7.74 -37.70
N ILE A 49 -1.55 7.26 -36.79
CA ILE A 49 -0.61 8.11 -36.07
C ILE A 49 0.66 8.23 -36.93
N ASP A 50 0.81 9.35 -37.61
CA ASP A 50 2.03 9.68 -38.32
C ASP A 50 3.17 9.91 -37.31
N MET A 51 4.00 8.88 -37.15
CA MET A 51 5.11 8.86 -36.20
C MET A 51 6.17 9.92 -36.53
N ASN A 52 6.26 10.37 -37.79
CA ASN A 52 7.17 11.42 -38.22
C ASN A 52 6.64 12.81 -37.81
N ALA A 53 5.33 13.05 -37.88
CA ALA A 53 4.69 14.26 -37.38
C ALA A 53 4.80 14.39 -35.85
N ILE A 54 4.74 13.28 -35.11
CA ILE A 54 5.02 13.27 -33.66
C ILE A 54 6.50 13.54 -33.39
N LYS A 55 7.42 12.96 -34.18
CA LYS A 55 8.86 13.18 -34.03
C LYS A 55 9.26 14.64 -34.33
N ASP A 56 8.62 15.27 -35.31
CA ASP A 56 8.80 16.69 -35.61
C ASP A 56 8.19 17.58 -34.50
N ALA A 57 7.01 17.23 -33.96
CA ALA A 57 6.40 17.97 -32.85
C ALA A 57 7.20 17.87 -31.52
N VAL A 58 7.94 16.79 -31.32
CA VAL A 58 8.71 16.51 -30.09
C VAL A 58 10.23 16.75 -30.28
N SER A 59 10.65 17.23 -31.47
CA SER A 59 12.05 17.60 -31.72
C SER A 59 12.55 18.62 -30.69
N VAL A 60 13.79 18.40 -30.21
CA VAL A 60 14.50 19.26 -29.24
C VAL A 60 14.58 20.72 -29.72
N GLU A 61 14.49 20.96 -31.02
CA GLU A 61 14.46 22.30 -31.63
C GLU A 61 13.13 23.04 -31.39
N ASN A 62 12.00 22.33 -31.33
CA ASN A 62 10.68 22.91 -31.03
C ASN A 62 10.50 23.17 -29.52
N ILE A 63 11.13 22.35 -28.66
CA ILE A 63 11.10 22.54 -27.20
C ILE A 63 11.91 23.80 -26.77
N LYS A 64 12.98 24.14 -27.48
CA LYS A 64 13.80 25.34 -27.18
C LYS A 64 13.04 26.66 -27.38
N ASN A 65 11.98 26.70 -28.19
CA ASN A 65 11.15 27.89 -28.44
C ASN A 65 9.97 28.04 -27.46
N LEU A 66 9.64 27.04 -26.63
CA LEU A 66 8.56 27.12 -25.63
C LEU A 66 8.86 28.06 -24.45
N LYS A 67 10.12 28.44 -24.25
CA LYS A 67 10.54 29.24 -23.09
C LYS A 67 9.97 30.67 -23.11
N ASN A 68 9.48 31.16 -24.25
CA ASN A 68 9.13 32.58 -24.40
C ASN A 68 7.63 32.87 -24.60
N LYS A 69 6.73 31.87 -24.82
CA LYS A 69 5.26 32.08 -24.77
C LYS A 69 4.46 30.76 -24.78
N PRO A 70 4.14 30.14 -23.64
CA PRO A 70 3.35 28.92 -23.65
C PRO A 70 1.85 29.22 -23.86
N ASN A 71 1.20 28.49 -24.78
CA ASN A 71 -0.24 28.48 -24.99
C ASN A 71 -0.91 27.60 -23.91
N LYS A 72 -2.06 28.02 -23.38
CA LYS A 72 -2.87 27.28 -22.38
C LYS A 72 -3.11 25.81 -22.76
N LEU A 73 -3.28 25.51 -24.06
CA LEU A 73 -3.54 24.15 -24.54
C LEU A 73 -2.29 23.25 -24.45
N THR A 74 -1.10 23.81 -24.70
CA THR A 74 0.17 23.07 -24.58
C THR A 74 0.55 22.81 -23.12
N ILE A 75 0.26 23.75 -22.21
CA ILE A 75 0.43 23.55 -20.77
C ILE A 75 -0.52 22.46 -20.26
N ALA A 76 -1.78 22.47 -20.70
CA ALA A 76 -2.77 21.48 -20.28
C ALA A 76 -2.38 20.06 -20.72
N VAL A 77 -1.90 19.88 -21.96
CA VAL A 77 -1.45 18.57 -22.47
C VAL A 77 -0.22 18.07 -21.71
N LEU A 78 0.75 18.95 -21.42
CA LEU A 78 1.93 18.59 -20.63
C LEU A 78 1.58 18.24 -19.18
N ALA A 79 0.65 18.95 -18.55
CA ALA A 79 0.19 18.66 -17.20
C ALA A 79 -0.51 17.28 -17.12
N VAL A 80 -1.39 16.98 -18.08
CA VAL A 80 -2.09 15.68 -18.14
C VAL A 80 -1.10 14.54 -18.41
N LEU A 81 -0.13 14.72 -19.31
CA LEU A 81 0.91 13.71 -19.56
C LEU A 81 1.77 13.46 -18.32
N LEU A 82 2.11 14.50 -17.56
CA LEU A 82 2.90 14.38 -16.33
C LEU A 82 2.12 13.60 -15.26
N VAL A 83 0.82 13.88 -15.10
CA VAL A 83 -0.07 13.14 -14.18
C VAL A 83 -0.21 11.67 -14.58
N LEU A 84 -0.35 11.37 -15.87
CA LEU A 84 -0.41 9.99 -16.37
C LEU A 84 0.89 9.23 -16.15
N VAL A 85 2.04 9.88 -16.35
CA VAL A 85 3.35 9.28 -16.07
C VAL A 85 3.53 9.03 -14.56
N ILE A 86 3.10 9.97 -13.70
CA ILE A 86 3.11 9.78 -12.24
C ILE A 86 2.23 8.58 -11.84
N LEU A 87 1.02 8.47 -12.38
CA LEU A 87 0.11 7.35 -12.09
C LEU A 87 0.71 6.00 -12.50
N VAL A 88 1.33 5.92 -13.68
CA VAL A 88 2.02 4.69 -14.13
C VAL A 88 3.21 4.34 -13.24
N VAL A 89 3.99 5.34 -12.79
CA VAL A 89 5.10 5.13 -11.85
C VAL A 89 4.59 4.65 -10.49
N VAL A 90 3.50 5.22 -9.97
CA VAL A 90 2.87 4.79 -8.70
C VAL A 90 2.40 3.34 -8.80
N ILE A 91 1.73 2.98 -9.90
CA ILE A 91 1.28 1.60 -10.15
C ILE A 91 2.47 0.64 -10.28
N LEU A 92 3.53 1.02 -10.99
CA LEU A 92 4.74 0.19 -11.11
C LEU A 92 5.49 0.04 -9.77
N CYS A 93 5.49 1.08 -8.93
CA CYS A 93 6.01 0.99 -7.57
C CYS A 93 5.19 0.06 -6.68
N MET A 94 3.86 0.03 -6.84
CA MET A 94 2.98 -0.93 -6.14
C MET A 94 3.17 -2.38 -6.63
N ILE A 95 3.48 -2.59 -7.91
CA ILE A 95 3.63 -3.94 -8.49
C ILE A 95 5.02 -4.56 -8.22
N PHE A 96 6.10 -3.76 -8.18
CA PHE A 96 7.48 -4.27 -8.10
C PHE A 96 8.22 -3.95 -6.80
N GLY A 97 7.62 -3.25 -5.84
CA GLY A 97 8.26 -2.95 -4.56
C GLY A 97 7.26 -3.13 -3.42
N GLY A 98 7.53 -4.07 -2.51
CA GLY A 98 6.71 -4.35 -1.32
C GLY A 98 6.62 -3.15 -0.38
N GLY A 99 5.83 -2.15 -0.79
CA GLY A 99 5.67 -0.87 -0.12
C GLY A 99 6.85 0.08 -0.28
N SER A 100 6.70 1.27 0.30
CA SER A 100 7.83 2.17 0.57
C SER A 100 8.28 2.00 2.01
N TRP A 101 9.41 2.62 2.40
CA TRP A 101 9.86 2.63 3.79
C TRP A 101 8.85 3.23 4.78
N LYS A 102 7.84 3.96 4.30
CA LYS A 102 6.73 4.45 5.14
C LYS A 102 5.67 3.40 5.42
N THR A 103 5.57 2.35 4.60
CA THR A 103 4.52 1.34 4.71
C THR A 103 4.42 0.75 6.12
N PRO A 104 5.52 0.30 6.77
CA PRO A 104 5.41 -0.22 8.13
C PRO A 104 4.93 0.83 9.14
N ILE A 105 5.33 2.09 8.98
CA ILE A 105 4.89 3.17 9.88
C ILE A 105 3.40 3.45 9.69
N ASN A 106 2.91 3.44 8.43
CA ASN A 106 1.49 3.59 8.14
C ASN A 106 0.68 2.44 8.70
N ASN A 107 1.16 1.19 8.55
CA ASN A 107 0.48 0.03 9.10
C ASN A 107 0.36 0.12 10.64
N VAL A 108 1.36 0.68 11.34
CA VAL A 108 1.21 1.01 12.78
C VAL A 108 0.07 2.00 13.02
N MET A 109 -0.06 3.04 12.19
CA MET A 109 -1.17 4.01 12.32
C MET A 109 -2.52 3.34 12.06
N ASP A 110 -2.62 2.50 11.02
CA ASP A 110 -3.86 1.81 10.66
C ASP A 110 -4.28 0.83 11.78
N VAL A 111 -3.33 0.14 12.41
CA VAL A 111 -3.60 -0.68 13.61
C VAL A 111 -4.10 0.18 14.77
N LEU A 112 -3.42 1.27 15.07
CA LEU A 112 -3.75 2.10 16.24
C LEU A 112 -5.03 2.94 16.05
N ASN A 113 -5.37 3.31 14.81
CA ASN A 113 -6.54 4.14 14.47
C ASN A 113 -7.77 3.32 14.10
N ASP A 114 -7.59 2.13 13.52
CA ASP A 114 -8.69 1.37 12.93
C ASP A 114 -8.76 -0.08 13.44
N GLY A 115 -7.77 -0.54 14.22
CA GLY A 115 -7.69 -1.95 14.62
C GLY A 115 -7.49 -2.88 13.42
N ASP A 116 -6.83 -2.41 12.35
CA ASP A 116 -6.67 -3.17 11.10
C ASP A 116 -5.74 -4.39 11.30
N GLY A 117 -6.32 -5.59 11.37
CA GLY A 117 -5.56 -6.83 11.55
C GLY A 117 -4.67 -7.19 10.38
N LYS A 118 -5.03 -6.82 9.16
CA LYS A 118 -4.15 -7.02 8.01
C LYS A 118 -2.93 -6.12 8.08
N ALA A 119 -3.11 -4.86 8.50
CA ALA A 119 -1.99 -3.98 8.76
C ALA A 119 -1.07 -4.56 9.85
N TYR A 120 -1.65 -5.17 10.88
CA TYR A 120 -0.89 -5.86 11.94
C TYR A 120 -0.15 -7.09 11.41
N GLU A 121 -0.78 -7.93 10.58
CA GLU A 121 -0.12 -9.05 9.88
C GLU A 121 1.08 -8.57 9.05
N GLU A 122 0.93 -7.46 8.32
CA GLU A 122 1.99 -6.89 7.50
C GLU A 122 3.14 -6.26 8.31
N LEU A 123 2.96 -6.00 9.61
CA LEU A 123 4.06 -5.62 10.52
C LEU A 123 4.93 -6.81 10.89
N MET A 124 4.42 -8.04 10.74
CA MET A 124 5.17 -9.25 11.05
C MET A 124 6.31 -9.43 10.04
N PRO A 125 7.53 -9.77 10.49
CA PRO A 125 8.62 -10.08 9.59
C PRO A 125 8.26 -11.23 8.63
N PRO A 126 8.77 -11.25 7.39
CA PRO A 126 8.35 -12.21 6.37
C PRO A 126 8.69 -13.67 6.72
N TYR A 127 9.60 -13.91 7.68
CA TYR A 127 9.85 -15.26 8.21
C TYR A 127 8.70 -15.80 9.06
N TYR A 128 7.82 -14.94 9.58
CA TYR A 128 6.68 -15.35 10.38
C TYR A 128 5.72 -16.18 9.54
N LYS A 129 5.50 -15.77 8.28
CA LYS A 129 4.71 -16.55 7.32
C LYS A 129 5.35 -17.90 7.01
N ASP A 130 6.65 -17.93 6.73
CA ASP A 130 7.37 -19.20 6.49
C ASP A 130 7.35 -20.10 7.74
N MET A 131 7.36 -19.51 8.96
CA MET A 131 7.23 -20.24 10.21
C MET A 131 5.81 -20.79 10.40
N ALA A 132 4.78 -20.00 10.13
CA ALA A 132 3.39 -20.43 10.17
C ALA A 132 3.15 -21.58 9.17
N ASP A 133 3.61 -21.44 7.92
CA ASP A 133 3.54 -22.49 6.89
C ASP A 133 4.32 -23.76 7.29
N ALA A 134 5.47 -23.61 7.96
CA ALA A 134 6.26 -24.74 8.43
C ALA A 134 5.65 -25.45 9.66
N LEU A 135 4.83 -24.74 10.43
CA LEU A 135 4.10 -25.23 11.60
C LEU A 135 2.62 -25.51 11.28
N ASP A 136 2.24 -25.48 10.01
CA ASP A 136 0.90 -25.76 9.53
C ASP A 136 0.42 -27.12 10.07
N GLY A 137 -0.69 -27.10 10.82
CA GLY A 137 -1.24 -28.24 11.55
C GLY A 137 -0.74 -28.44 12.99
N ILE A 138 0.15 -27.59 13.51
CA ILE A 138 0.59 -27.56 14.93
C ILE A 138 0.13 -26.27 15.61
N ILE A 139 0.27 -25.13 14.93
CA ILE A 139 -0.21 -23.83 15.39
C ILE A 139 -1.05 -23.27 14.24
N ASP A 140 -2.35 -23.10 14.49
CA ASP A 140 -3.25 -22.43 13.55
C ASP A 140 -3.12 -20.93 13.85
N ILE A 141 -2.33 -20.21 13.05
CA ILE A 141 -2.29 -18.75 13.08
C ILE A 141 -3.24 -18.31 11.98
N SER A 142 -4.39 -17.83 12.40
CA SER A 142 -5.47 -17.41 11.52
C SER A 142 -5.46 -15.89 11.34
N ASP A 143 -6.11 -15.41 10.28
CA ASP A 143 -6.36 -13.99 10.08
C ASP A 143 -7.11 -13.38 11.29
N GLU A 144 -7.99 -14.16 11.94
CA GLU A 144 -8.74 -13.77 13.14
C GLU A 144 -7.83 -13.45 14.33
N ASP A 145 -6.67 -14.12 14.46
CA ASP A 145 -5.71 -13.85 15.53
C ASP A 145 -5.05 -12.47 15.35
N PHE A 146 -4.81 -12.05 14.10
CA PHE A 146 -4.26 -10.74 13.82
C PHE A 146 -5.28 -9.62 14.01
N ASP A 147 -6.53 -9.86 13.61
CA ASP A 147 -7.64 -8.94 13.89
C ASP A 147 -7.80 -8.73 15.41
N GLU A 148 -7.82 -9.80 16.20
CA GLU A 148 -7.94 -9.70 17.66
C GLU A 148 -6.75 -8.94 18.28
N GLU A 149 -5.53 -9.20 17.83
CA GLU A 149 -4.36 -8.47 18.34
C GLU A 149 -4.35 -7.00 17.93
N ALA A 150 -4.80 -6.66 16.72
CA ALA A 150 -4.92 -5.29 16.27
C ALA A 150 -5.99 -4.52 17.05
N GLU A 151 -7.17 -5.12 17.27
CA GLU A 151 -8.22 -4.58 18.13
C GLU A 151 -7.70 -4.33 19.55
N LYS A 152 -6.91 -5.26 20.13
CA LYS A 152 -6.27 -5.04 21.44
C LYS A 152 -5.32 -3.84 21.45
N GLN A 153 -4.60 -3.57 20.37
CA GLN A 153 -3.75 -2.37 20.29
C GLN A 153 -4.60 -1.10 20.23
N ARG A 154 -5.66 -1.09 19.42
CA ARG A 154 -6.62 0.02 19.36
C ARG A 154 -7.27 0.28 20.72
N ASP A 155 -7.75 -0.77 21.39
CA ASP A 155 -8.37 -0.70 22.71
C ASP A 155 -7.42 -0.13 23.77
N ARG A 156 -6.13 -0.47 23.70
CA ARG A 156 -5.12 0.10 24.60
C ARG A 156 -4.94 1.59 24.39
N LEU A 157 -5.01 2.05 23.13
CA LEU A 157 -4.95 3.48 22.80
C LEU A 157 -6.20 4.20 23.33
N THR A 158 -7.39 3.71 22.98
CA THR A 158 -8.66 4.38 23.33
C THR A 158 -8.92 4.37 24.83
N LYS A 159 -8.60 3.28 25.53
CA LYS A 159 -8.69 3.22 27.00
C LYS A 159 -7.85 4.28 27.72
N LYS A 160 -6.80 4.78 27.06
CA LYS A 160 -5.88 5.76 27.64
C LYS A 160 -6.18 7.20 27.22
N TYR A 161 -6.69 7.41 26.01
CA TYR A 161 -6.82 8.74 25.41
C TYR A 161 -8.26 9.11 25.03
N GLY A 162 -9.23 8.21 25.15
CA GLY A 162 -10.64 8.41 24.80
C GLY A 162 -11.08 7.53 23.62
N ASP A 163 -12.39 7.27 23.51
CA ASP A 163 -12.96 6.40 22.47
C ASP A 163 -12.72 6.96 21.05
N ASP A 164 -12.59 8.28 20.91
CA ASP A 164 -12.33 9.00 19.67
C ASP A 164 -10.84 9.21 19.37
N ALA A 165 -9.95 8.57 20.14
CA ALA A 165 -8.52 8.77 20.00
C ALA A 165 -7.99 8.44 18.59
N GLU A 166 -7.27 9.39 17.99
CA GLU A 166 -6.60 9.26 16.69
C GLU A 166 -5.11 9.57 16.83
N ILE A 167 -4.26 8.73 16.24
CA ILE A 167 -2.81 8.93 16.14
C ILE A 167 -2.39 9.31 14.72
N SER A 168 -1.50 10.28 14.61
CA SER A 168 -0.87 10.69 13.36
C SER A 168 0.64 10.89 13.53
N TYR A 169 1.37 10.98 12.42
CA TYR A 169 2.82 11.21 12.46
C TYR A 169 3.33 12.16 11.37
N GLU A 170 4.42 12.84 11.69
CA GLU A 170 5.21 13.65 10.78
C GLU A 170 6.66 13.15 10.79
N VAL A 171 7.26 13.06 9.60
CA VAL A 171 8.67 12.67 9.47
C VAL A 171 9.55 13.88 9.74
N VAL A 172 10.36 13.81 10.80
CA VAL A 172 11.30 14.87 11.18
C VAL A 172 12.65 14.66 10.49
N LYS A 173 13.16 13.42 10.49
CA LYS A 173 14.45 13.10 9.87
C LYS A 173 14.47 11.64 9.45
N LYS A 174 15.05 11.36 8.28
CA LYS A 174 15.36 10.01 7.83
C LYS A 174 16.87 9.90 7.60
N THR A 175 17.48 8.86 8.17
CA THR A 175 18.90 8.56 7.99
C THR A 175 19.03 7.11 7.54
N GLU A 176 19.83 6.84 6.51
CA GLU A 176 20.16 5.48 6.09
C GLU A 176 21.03 4.81 7.15
N VAL A 177 20.78 3.53 7.42
CA VAL A 177 21.60 2.72 8.33
C VAL A 177 22.84 2.25 7.57
N ASP A 178 23.99 2.28 8.23
CA ASP A 178 25.27 1.88 7.64
C ASP A 178 25.28 0.38 7.26
N SER A 179 26.05 0.04 6.23
CA SER A 179 26.12 -1.34 5.72
C SER A 179 26.61 -2.33 6.77
N ASP A 180 27.55 -1.91 7.61
CA ASP A 180 28.18 -2.77 8.62
C ASP A 180 27.17 -3.15 9.72
N ASP A 181 26.26 -2.24 10.07
CA ASP A 181 25.14 -2.50 10.99
C ASP A 181 24.13 -3.47 10.37
N ILE A 182 23.86 -3.34 9.06
CA ILE A 182 22.97 -4.24 8.32
C ILE A 182 23.57 -5.65 8.24
N ASP A 183 24.88 -5.76 7.98
CA ASP A 183 25.58 -7.04 7.93
C ASP A 183 25.59 -7.71 9.30
N SER A 184 25.85 -6.94 10.37
CA SER A 184 25.75 -7.43 11.75
C SER A 184 24.34 -7.96 12.07
N TYR A 185 23.29 -7.25 11.65
CA TYR A 185 21.89 -7.70 11.81
C TYR A 185 21.66 -9.04 11.09
N ASN A 186 22.11 -9.16 9.85
CA ASN A 186 21.95 -10.39 9.05
C ASN A 186 22.71 -11.59 9.63
N GLU A 187 23.84 -11.37 10.31
CA GLU A 187 24.59 -12.43 10.97
C GLU A 187 23.86 -12.97 12.21
N VAL A 188 23.25 -12.09 13.01
CA VAL A 188 22.48 -12.51 14.20
C VAL A 188 21.08 -13.04 13.86
N SER A 189 20.50 -12.61 12.74
CA SER A 189 19.17 -13.00 12.29
C SER A 189 19.17 -14.21 11.35
N ASP A 190 20.19 -15.07 11.36
CA ASP A 190 20.19 -16.28 10.50
C ASP A 190 18.99 -17.16 10.91
N VAL A 191 17.88 -17.01 10.21
CA VAL A 191 16.60 -17.70 10.48
C VAL A 191 16.78 -19.22 10.45
N ALA A 192 17.78 -19.73 9.71
CA ALA A 192 18.14 -21.15 9.74
C ALA A 192 18.68 -21.60 11.11
N SER A 193 19.34 -20.71 11.85
CA SER A 193 19.75 -20.94 13.23
C SER A 193 18.59 -20.81 14.22
N ILE A 194 17.66 -19.87 14.01
CA ILE A 194 16.45 -19.68 14.84
C ILE A 194 15.53 -20.91 14.72
N LEU A 195 15.26 -21.36 13.50
CA LEU A 195 14.37 -22.50 13.23
C LEU A 195 15.06 -23.87 13.34
N SER A 196 16.36 -23.90 13.68
CA SER A 196 17.19 -25.13 13.73
C SER A 196 17.08 -26.00 12.45
N SER A 197 16.77 -25.38 11.32
CA SER A 197 16.45 -26.07 10.07
C SER A 197 17.45 -25.68 9.00
N LYS A 198 18.24 -26.67 8.54
CA LYS A 198 19.20 -26.51 7.42
C LYS A 198 18.55 -26.14 6.09
N LYS A 199 17.21 -26.12 6.01
CA LYS A 199 16.43 -25.81 4.80
C LYS A 199 15.64 -24.50 4.91
N ALA A 200 15.72 -23.78 6.03
CA ALA A 200 15.02 -22.51 6.18
C ALA A 200 15.54 -21.49 5.16
N LYS A 201 14.62 -20.71 4.59
CA LYS A 201 14.93 -19.58 3.73
C LYS A 201 15.77 -18.57 4.51
N LYS A 202 16.85 -18.08 3.89
CA LYS A 202 17.66 -17.00 4.47
C LYS A 202 17.02 -15.67 4.11
N TYR A 203 16.54 -14.96 5.12
CA TYR A 203 16.06 -13.60 4.96
C TYR A 203 17.24 -12.63 5.06
N LYS A 204 17.32 -11.70 4.12
CA LYS A 204 18.37 -10.69 4.09
C LYS A 204 17.77 -9.30 4.19
N LEU A 205 18.20 -8.56 5.20
CA LEU A 205 18.05 -7.12 5.28
C LEU A 205 18.99 -6.48 4.26
N THR A 206 18.43 -5.78 3.28
CA THR A 206 19.19 -5.18 2.17
C THR A 206 19.31 -3.67 2.28
N LYS A 207 18.42 -3.06 3.06
CA LYS A 207 18.37 -1.62 3.30
C LYS A 207 17.67 -1.35 4.61
N ALA A 208 18.07 -0.32 5.36
CA ALA A 208 17.31 0.13 6.53
C ALA A 208 17.42 1.64 6.71
N TYR A 209 16.43 2.22 7.40
CA TYR A 209 16.41 3.63 7.77
C TYR A 209 16.09 3.80 9.25
N LYS A 210 16.83 4.68 9.93
CA LYS A 210 16.44 5.29 11.19
C LYS A 210 15.58 6.51 10.87
N VAL A 211 14.30 6.46 11.23
CA VAL A 211 13.31 7.50 10.95
C VAL A 211 12.88 8.15 12.26
N LYS A 212 13.35 9.38 12.50
CA LYS A 212 12.81 10.20 13.58
C LYS A 212 11.47 10.76 13.14
N ILE A 213 10.42 10.41 13.86
CA ILE A 213 9.06 10.90 13.66
C ILE A 213 8.62 11.72 14.86
N LYS A 214 7.71 12.67 14.62
CA LYS A 214 6.91 13.32 15.65
C LYS A 214 5.52 12.72 15.53
N TYR A 215 5.02 12.05 16.56
CA TYR A 215 3.66 11.53 16.57
C TYR A 215 2.77 12.39 17.46
N THR A 216 1.50 12.48 17.09
CA THR A 216 0.46 13.18 17.84
C THR A 216 -0.69 12.22 18.06
N ILE A 217 -1.17 12.12 19.29
CA ILE A 217 -2.41 11.44 19.65
C ILE A 217 -3.36 12.54 20.11
N GLU A 218 -4.51 12.64 19.46
CA GLU A 218 -5.61 13.53 19.84
C GLU A 218 -6.74 12.66 20.35
N GLY A 219 -7.29 12.97 21.53
CA GLY A 219 -8.38 12.18 22.10
C GLY A 219 -9.10 12.92 23.22
N GLU A 220 -10.35 12.56 23.48
CA GLU A 220 -11.23 13.24 24.44
C GLU A 220 -10.63 13.35 25.85
N ASP A 221 -9.95 12.30 26.33
CA ASP A 221 -9.41 12.24 27.69
C ASP A 221 -8.05 12.94 27.80
N ALA A 222 -7.21 12.85 26.77
CA ALA A 222 -5.89 13.43 26.76
C ALA A 222 -5.29 13.51 25.35
N ASP A 223 -4.53 14.59 25.12
CA ASP A 223 -3.65 14.70 23.97
C ASP A 223 -2.21 14.33 24.33
N LYS A 224 -1.48 13.79 23.35
CA LYS A 224 -0.03 13.59 23.45
C LYS A 224 0.65 14.01 22.17
N THR A 225 1.81 14.67 22.30
CA THR A 225 2.71 14.89 21.17
C THR A 225 4.13 14.57 21.61
N ASP A 226 4.81 13.68 20.91
CA ASP A 226 6.18 13.29 21.25
C ASP A 226 7.01 12.96 20.01
N LYS A 227 8.31 12.73 20.20
CA LYS A 227 9.22 12.30 19.15
C LYS A 227 9.85 10.97 19.50
N THR A 228 9.80 10.05 18.55
CA THR A 228 10.46 8.74 18.63
C THR A 228 11.32 8.51 17.39
N THR A 229 12.22 7.53 17.45
CA THR A 229 12.95 7.05 16.29
C THR A 229 12.57 5.61 16.04
N VAL A 230 11.92 5.35 14.91
CA VAL A 230 11.61 4.00 14.45
C VAL A 230 12.69 3.52 13.49
N ILE A 231 12.89 2.20 13.39
CA ILE A 231 13.77 1.60 12.40
C ILE A 231 12.90 0.77 11.45
N VAL A 232 13.03 1.05 10.15
CA VAL A 232 12.36 0.28 9.09
C VAL A 232 13.39 -0.35 8.17
N GLY A 233 13.16 -1.61 7.80
CA GLY A 233 14.09 -2.44 7.05
C GLY A 233 13.47 -3.05 5.81
N LYS A 234 14.23 -3.15 4.72
CA LYS A 234 13.83 -3.88 3.51
C LYS A 234 14.38 -5.30 3.57
N MET A 235 13.52 -6.22 3.99
CA MET A 235 13.80 -7.65 4.14
C MET A 235 13.18 -8.41 2.96
N ASP A 236 14.02 -9.04 2.14
CA ASP A 236 13.59 -9.82 0.97
C ASP A 236 12.57 -9.13 0.04
N GLY A 237 12.74 -7.81 -0.16
CA GLY A 237 11.87 -7.02 -1.02
C GLY A 237 10.74 -6.27 -0.30
N THR A 238 10.38 -6.68 0.91
CA THR A 238 9.30 -6.11 1.73
C THR A 238 9.86 -5.17 2.79
N TRP A 239 9.23 -4.00 2.98
CA TRP A 239 9.55 -3.13 4.11
C TRP A 239 8.86 -3.63 5.36
N VAL A 240 9.60 -3.72 6.47
CA VAL A 240 9.13 -4.16 7.79
C VAL A 240 9.56 -3.17 8.86
N LEU A 241 8.82 -3.16 9.98
CA LEU A 241 9.21 -2.45 11.19
C LEU A 241 10.22 -3.32 11.94
N LEU A 242 11.43 -2.78 12.16
CA LEU A 242 12.49 -3.45 12.92
C LEU A 242 12.58 -2.97 14.37
N ASP A 243 12.10 -1.74 14.63
CA ASP A 243 12.06 -1.11 15.95
C ASP A 243 10.96 -0.04 15.93
N GLU A 244 9.97 -0.16 16.80
CA GLU A 244 8.85 0.75 16.98
C GLU A 244 9.18 2.00 17.83
N GLY A 245 10.34 2.01 18.48
CA GLY A 245 10.73 3.02 19.45
C GLY A 245 9.67 3.20 20.55
N ASP A 246 9.30 4.45 20.84
CA ASP A 246 8.28 4.78 21.84
C ASP A 246 6.84 4.91 21.26
N LEU A 247 6.54 4.28 20.11
CA LEU A 247 5.16 4.21 19.62
C LEU A 247 4.31 3.35 20.56
N PRO A 248 3.02 3.68 20.78
CA PRO A 248 2.16 2.97 21.72
C PRO A 248 1.59 1.66 21.14
N ILE A 249 2.42 0.89 20.42
CA ILE A 249 2.07 -0.41 19.84
C ILE A 249 3.02 -1.48 20.40
N SER A 250 2.55 -2.72 20.50
CA SER A 250 3.37 -3.87 20.88
C SER A 250 3.24 -4.94 19.81
N THR A 251 4.27 -5.11 18.97
CA THR A 251 4.31 -6.15 17.92
C THR A 251 4.98 -7.45 18.36
N GLY A 252 5.44 -7.55 19.62
CA GLY A 252 5.77 -8.82 20.27
C GLY A 252 7.00 -9.58 19.74
N PHE A 253 7.84 -8.95 18.92
CA PHE A 253 9.12 -9.50 18.44
C PHE A 253 10.32 -8.92 19.16
#